data_AF-A0A413G5W8-F1
#
_entry.id   AF-A0A413G5W8-F1
#
_cell.length_a   1.000
_cell.length_b   1.000
_cell.length_c   1.000
_cell.angle_alpha   90.00
_cell.angle_beta   90.00
_cell.angle_gamma   90.00
#
_symmetry.space_group_name_H-M   'P 1'
#
loop_
_entity.id
_entity.type
_entity.pdbx_description
1 polymer ?
#
loop_
_entity_poly.entity_id
_entity_poly.type
_entity_poly.pdbx_seq_one_letter_code
_entity_poly.pdbx_strand_id
1 'polypeptide(L)'
;MKTLRFFSLLLAGAMLLGLAGCANTPHKSEIESRFCADNEILTYEPVDFEKTAVTIGLYAPCSLGPIELAIEAEFPGVDVVALNQPSIPDIQTYAKHPRVQKDLTDIIITGFVKDAAVSGEIFYDLSAEDFTSRYNQSVLNDLSSDGRLYQLPINNSVQGIFYNKSLFEAHGWEIPQTIDEFYALCDEISAQGIRPFVPCFKYSMDGVGLGFGNRAVFSTMEKREQYDLFCNGQASCKGLLEPYFAVHKTLYDRGIVVEDDFSSSLTQNRRALYAGEIAMLPEQLTMFSLYEDEQPACEIDFFGYPSDIPGERWMQMSPGRSMALSKLSMEDPDKKQILLDIFAFLSTNEGQEALLEVFSGLSSVKSAQANLREEFWDIQNCIENGRIFFADKIGNDLHNQTMKAYLEGKLTLEQVIAETDALIKNISAAQKPEESIGTATEDFTILETSSFIADAMRNATGAEIALIPHCVYYKGNFAKFYEGDVTMLYRFYLRGLGAEDYLTTYEITGENLKALMEHPIINGEEINAMYAFSGLAMEYAPWRDQNENVIKLTLADGSEIEDTKRYTVAAWATSIDESYIASALAVHSELGKNIDLVTSAVKQEETISPAKDGRLTLVWDRD
;
A
#
# COMPACT_ATOMS: atom_id res chain seq x y z
N MET A 1 -13.68 85.57 -23.85
CA MET A 1 -14.08 84.29 -23.25
C MET A 1 -12.85 83.64 -22.65
N LYS A 2 -12.96 83.27 -21.37
CA LYS A 2 -11.93 82.81 -20.41
C LYS A 2 -11.35 81.44 -20.83
N THR A 3 -10.05 81.35 -21.11
CA THR A 3 -8.94 80.82 -20.27
C THR A 3 -8.91 79.32 -19.98
N LEU A 4 -7.75 78.71 -20.34
CA LEU A 4 -6.98 77.66 -19.63
C LEU A 4 -7.63 76.26 -19.54
N ARG A 5 -6.94 75.10 -19.62
CA ARG A 5 -5.53 74.71 -19.59
C ARG A 5 -5.42 73.20 -19.92
N PHE A 6 -4.38 72.81 -20.67
CA PHE A 6 -3.37 71.75 -20.43
C PHE A 6 -3.81 70.28 -20.19
N PHE A 7 -3.12 69.20 -20.59
CA PHE A 7 -1.88 68.85 -21.33
C PHE A 7 -2.03 67.33 -21.62
N SER A 8 -1.80 66.76 -22.81
CA SER A 8 -0.51 66.41 -23.46
C SER A 8 0.28 65.36 -22.64
N LEU A 9 0.53 64.11 -23.07
CA LEU A 9 1.53 63.59 -24.04
C LEU A 9 1.70 62.08 -23.67
N LEU A 10 2.16 61.11 -24.47
CA LEU A 10 3.16 61.15 -25.52
C LEU A 10 3.05 59.94 -26.47
N LEU A 11 3.37 60.23 -27.72
CA LEU A 11 3.47 59.41 -28.92
C LEU A 11 4.39 58.18 -28.81
N ALA A 12 4.03 57.20 -29.62
CA ALA A 12 4.85 56.10 -30.11
C ALA A 12 6.13 56.55 -30.84
N GLY A 13 7.16 55.71 -30.75
CA GLY A 13 8.35 55.73 -31.60
C GLY A 13 8.86 54.30 -31.78
N ALA A 14 8.82 53.83 -33.02
CA ALA A 14 9.13 52.47 -33.45
C ALA A 14 10.62 52.11 -33.37
N MET A 15 10.91 50.82 -33.12
CA MET A 15 12.02 50.09 -33.76
C MET A 15 11.65 48.61 -33.91
N LEU A 16 11.28 48.23 -35.13
CA LEU A 16 11.41 46.88 -35.68
C LEU A 16 12.87 46.67 -36.07
N LEU A 17 13.49 45.57 -35.60
CA LEU A 17 14.47 44.71 -36.28
C LEU A 17 15.22 43.85 -35.25
N GLY A 18 15.03 42.54 -35.32
CA GLY A 18 15.75 41.57 -34.50
C GLY A 18 15.20 40.14 -34.53
N LEU A 19 14.60 39.71 -35.65
CA LEU A 19 14.30 38.30 -35.92
C LEU A 19 15.41 37.75 -36.82
N ALA A 20 16.41 37.10 -36.22
CA ALA A 20 17.26 36.08 -36.84
C ALA A 20 18.16 35.42 -35.78
N GLY A 21 17.98 34.11 -35.58
CA GLY A 21 19.08 33.19 -35.25
C GLY A 21 19.09 32.51 -33.88
N CYS A 22 18.34 31.42 -33.75
CA CYS A 22 18.75 30.06 -33.31
C CYS A 22 17.44 29.25 -33.14
N ALA A 23 16.91 28.58 -34.17
CA ALA A 23 17.28 27.24 -34.65
C ALA A 23 17.11 26.14 -33.58
N ASN A 24 16.01 25.39 -33.73
CA ASN A 24 15.73 24.04 -33.23
C ASN A 24 15.98 23.72 -31.75
N THR A 25 14.93 23.85 -30.95
CA THR A 25 14.63 22.87 -29.91
C THR A 25 13.29 22.24 -30.30
N PRO A 26 13.18 20.92 -30.50
CA PRO A 26 11.89 20.28 -30.67
C PRO A 26 11.07 20.62 -29.42
N HIS A 27 9.86 21.13 -29.60
CA HIS A 27 8.94 21.29 -28.48
C HIS A 27 8.56 19.86 -28.07
N LYS A 28 9.21 19.32 -27.03
CA LYS A 28 8.82 18.05 -26.42
C LYS A 28 7.32 18.09 -26.12
N SER A 29 6.61 16.98 -26.34
CA SER A 29 5.21 16.91 -25.93
C SER A 29 5.09 17.12 -24.42
N GLU A 30 3.93 17.53 -23.93
CA GLU A 30 3.72 17.73 -22.48
C GLU A 30 3.99 16.44 -21.69
N ILE A 31 3.64 15.29 -22.26
CA ILE A 31 3.87 13.97 -21.67
C ILE A 31 5.36 13.61 -21.65
N GLU A 32 6.09 13.88 -22.74
CA GLU A 32 7.54 13.66 -22.80
C GLU A 32 8.25 14.58 -21.80
N SER A 33 7.78 15.82 -21.64
CA SER A 33 8.34 16.75 -20.67
C SER A 33 8.11 16.30 -19.22
N ARG A 34 7.00 15.59 -18.95
CA ARG A 34 6.69 15.02 -17.63
C ARG A 34 7.58 13.83 -17.29
N PHE A 35 7.77 12.90 -18.22
CA PHE A 35 8.55 11.68 -17.98
C PHE A 35 10.05 11.86 -18.14
N CYS A 36 10.49 12.82 -18.96
CA CYS A 36 11.90 13.13 -19.21
C CYS A 36 12.30 14.48 -18.58
N ALA A 37 11.87 14.73 -17.35
CA ALA A 37 12.21 15.95 -16.60
C ALA A 37 13.67 15.93 -16.15
N ASP A 38 14.31 17.10 -16.06
CA ASP A 38 15.74 17.20 -15.72
C ASP A 38 16.03 16.89 -14.23
N ASN A 39 15.00 16.85 -13.39
CA ASN A 39 15.10 16.75 -11.93
C ASN A 39 14.19 15.67 -11.30
N GLU A 40 13.68 14.72 -12.08
CA GLU A 40 12.79 13.66 -11.59
C GLU A 40 12.94 12.38 -12.39
N ILE A 41 12.81 11.21 -11.75
CA ILE A 41 12.71 9.91 -12.43
C ILE A 41 11.40 9.25 -12.00
N LEU A 42 10.34 9.39 -12.79
CA LEU A 42 9.04 8.77 -12.45
C LEU A 42 9.04 7.25 -12.69
N THR A 43 9.78 6.81 -13.71
CA THR A 43 9.94 5.39 -14.06
C THR A 43 11.35 5.15 -14.60
N TYR A 44 11.91 3.98 -14.28
CA TYR A 44 13.17 3.50 -14.85
C TYR A 44 12.97 2.72 -16.15
N GLU A 45 11.71 2.44 -16.52
CA GLU A 45 11.36 1.80 -17.78
C GLU A 45 11.07 2.87 -18.86
N PRO A 46 11.56 2.69 -20.09
CA PRO A 46 11.30 3.64 -21.17
C PRO A 46 9.82 3.74 -21.54
N VAL A 47 9.28 4.95 -21.59
CA VAL A 47 7.89 5.21 -22.04
C VAL A 47 7.83 5.35 -23.56
N ASP A 48 6.90 4.67 -24.23
CA ASP A 48 6.68 4.79 -25.68
C ASP A 48 5.80 6.02 -26.01
N PHE A 49 6.45 7.13 -26.36
CA PHE A 49 5.76 8.38 -26.69
C PHE A 49 5.04 8.39 -28.04
N GLU A 50 5.19 7.35 -28.87
CA GLU A 50 4.37 7.19 -30.08
C GLU A 50 2.97 6.63 -29.76
N LYS A 51 2.78 6.12 -28.54
CA LYS A 51 1.52 5.62 -27.99
C LYS A 51 0.92 6.60 -26.99
N THR A 52 -0.34 6.37 -26.62
CA THR A 52 -0.98 7.09 -25.52
C THR A 52 -0.50 6.55 -24.18
N ALA A 53 0.33 7.31 -23.46
CA ALA A 53 0.78 6.93 -22.12
C ALA A 53 -0.35 7.06 -21.08
N VAL A 54 -0.70 5.94 -20.43
CA VAL A 54 -1.71 5.83 -19.37
C VAL A 54 -1.03 5.46 -18.05
N THR A 55 -1.13 6.33 -17.06
CA THR A 55 -0.50 6.10 -15.74
C THR A 55 -1.42 5.35 -14.78
N ILE A 56 -0.87 4.32 -14.12
CA ILE A 56 -1.57 3.57 -13.07
C ILE A 56 -0.83 3.73 -11.75
N GLY A 57 -1.47 4.33 -10.76
CA GLY A 57 -0.91 4.59 -9.44
C GLY A 57 -1.24 3.47 -8.45
N LEU A 58 -0.21 2.86 -7.87
CA LEU A 58 -0.33 1.77 -6.90
C LEU A 58 -0.07 2.23 -5.47
N TYR A 59 -1.11 2.25 -4.63
CA TYR A 59 -1.00 2.62 -3.21
C TYR A 59 -0.77 1.39 -2.31
N ALA A 60 -0.25 0.31 -2.87
CA ALA A 60 -0.07 -1.00 -2.26
C ALA A 60 1.12 -1.76 -2.88
N PRO A 61 1.72 -2.76 -2.19
CA PRO A 61 2.73 -3.62 -2.81
C PRO A 61 2.03 -4.55 -3.80
N CYS A 62 2.34 -4.42 -5.08
CA CYS A 62 1.92 -5.34 -6.11
C CYS A 62 2.72 -5.12 -7.40
N SER A 63 2.89 -6.17 -8.19
CA SER A 63 3.37 -6.05 -9.56
C SER A 63 2.20 -5.74 -10.48
N LEU A 64 2.30 -4.69 -11.30
CA LEU A 64 1.29 -4.36 -12.31
C LEU A 64 1.39 -5.21 -13.58
N GLY A 65 2.45 -6.00 -13.74
CA GLY A 65 2.77 -6.71 -14.98
C GLY A 65 1.59 -7.43 -15.63
N PRO A 66 0.81 -8.27 -14.92
CA PRO A 66 -0.36 -8.93 -15.51
C PRO A 66 -1.42 -7.96 -16.04
N ILE A 67 -1.69 -6.87 -15.31
CA ILE A 67 -2.68 -5.86 -15.68
C ILE A 67 -2.20 -5.03 -16.88
N GLU A 68 -0.94 -4.60 -16.84
CA GLU A 68 -0.27 -3.89 -17.93
C GLU A 68 -0.31 -4.71 -19.22
N LEU A 69 0.17 -5.96 -19.18
CA LEU A 69 0.17 -6.86 -20.34
C LEU A 69 -1.23 -7.07 -20.91
N ALA A 70 -2.25 -7.25 -20.05
CA ALA A 70 -3.63 -7.44 -20.49
C ALA A 70 -4.19 -6.17 -21.16
N ILE A 71 -3.92 -4.98 -20.61
CA ILE A 71 -4.35 -3.71 -21.18
C ILE A 71 -3.65 -3.46 -22.52
N GLU A 72 -2.33 -3.61 -22.60
CA GLU A 72 -1.59 -3.33 -23.84
C GLU A 72 -1.89 -4.33 -24.96
N ALA A 73 -2.22 -5.58 -24.61
CA ALA A 73 -2.68 -6.56 -25.58
C ALA A 73 -4.04 -6.18 -26.19
N GLU A 74 -4.97 -5.68 -25.39
CA GLU A 74 -6.30 -5.23 -25.85
C GLU A 74 -6.23 -3.85 -26.54
N PHE A 75 -5.33 -2.98 -26.09
CA PHE A 75 -5.15 -1.62 -26.59
C PHE A 75 -3.71 -1.38 -27.07
N PRO A 76 -3.31 -1.88 -28.26
CA PRO A 76 -1.92 -1.78 -28.74
C PRO A 76 -1.38 -0.35 -28.94
N GLY A 77 -2.26 0.65 -28.97
CA GLY A 77 -1.92 2.07 -29.05
C GLY A 77 -1.72 2.73 -27.68
N VAL A 78 -1.74 1.97 -26.59
CA VAL A 78 -1.52 2.44 -25.21
C VAL A 78 -0.18 1.92 -24.71
N ASP A 79 0.49 2.79 -23.94
CA ASP A 79 1.65 2.46 -23.13
C ASP A 79 1.25 2.63 -21.66
N VAL A 80 1.20 1.54 -20.89
CA VAL A 80 0.83 1.59 -19.48
C VAL A 80 2.06 1.87 -18.65
N VAL A 81 2.01 2.91 -17.82
CA VAL A 81 3.12 3.30 -16.95
C VAL A 81 2.72 3.11 -15.49
N ALA A 82 3.27 2.08 -14.86
CA ALA A 82 3.11 1.77 -13.45
C ALA A 82 3.88 2.76 -12.56
N LEU A 83 3.19 3.43 -11.64
CA LEU A 83 3.81 4.37 -10.69
C LEU A 83 3.51 3.95 -9.25
N ASN A 84 4.55 3.55 -8.53
CA ASN A 84 4.45 3.26 -7.10
C ASN A 84 4.11 4.53 -6.32
N GLN A 85 3.13 4.45 -5.44
CA GLN A 85 2.67 5.57 -4.62
C GLN A 85 2.93 5.34 -3.13
N PRO A 86 3.07 6.43 -2.34
CA PRO A 86 3.23 6.32 -0.91
C PRO A 86 2.12 5.56 -0.21
N SER A 87 2.49 4.74 0.79
CA SER A 87 1.51 4.18 1.72
C SER A 87 1.05 5.30 2.61
N ILE A 88 -0.18 5.75 2.41
CA ILE A 88 -0.77 6.79 3.23
C ILE A 88 -1.95 6.16 3.96
N PRO A 89 -1.89 6.03 5.30
CA PRO A 89 -2.95 5.46 6.12
C PRO A 89 -4.27 6.21 5.93
N ASP A 90 -4.18 7.52 5.69
CA ASP A 90 -5.30 8.39 5.38
C ASP A 90 -5.10 9.06 4.02
N ILE A 91 -5.24 8.27 2.95
CA ILE A 91 -5.23 8.77 1.58
C ILE A 91 -6.31 9.84 1.36
N GLN A 92 -7.39 9.81 2.14
CA GLN A 92 -8.53 10.70 1.98
C GLN A 92 -8.13 12.13 2.38
N THR A 93 -7.46 12.29 3.51
CA THR A 93 -6.94 13.60 3.94
C THR A 93 -5.82 14.08 3.03
N TYR A 94 -4.93 13.19 2.57
CA TYR A 94 -3.87 13.55 1.63
C TYR A 94 -4.40 14.04 0.29
N ALA A 95 -5.39 13.35 -0.29
CA ALA A 95 -5.97 13.69 -1.58
C ALA A 95 -6.79 15.01 -1.56
N LYS A 96 -7.18 15.52 -0.38
CA LYS A 96 -7.78 16.87 -0.26
C LYS A 96 -6.79 17.99 -0.60
N HIS A 97 -5.48 17.74 -0.55
CA HIS A 97 -4.50 18.77 -0.86
C HIS A 97 -4.52 19.09 -2.37
N PRO A 98 -4.80 20.34 -2.80
CA PRO A 98 -4.99 20.66 -4.21
C PRO A 98 -3.80 20.31 -5.12
N ARG A 99 -2.58 20.29 -4.56
CA ARG A 99 -1.38 19.88 -5.31
C ARG A 99 -1.29 18.37 -5.49
N VAL A 100 -1.77 17.58 -4.52
CA VAL A 100 -1.85 16.13 -4.65
C VAL A 100 -2.81 15.76 -5.78
N GLN A 101 -3.95 16.45 -5.89
CA GLN A 101 -4.94 16.20 -6.94
C GLN A 101 -4.35 16.34 -8.36
N LYS A 102 -3.38 17.24 -8.55
CA LYS A 102 -2.68 17.44 -9.83
C LYS A 102 -1.70 16.33 -10.17
N ASP A 103 -1.21 15.60 -9.16
CA ASP A 103 -0.25 14.51 -9.34
C ASP A 103 -0.93 13.14 -9.44
N LEU A 104 -2.24 13.07 -9.24
CA LEU A 104 -2.96 11.80 -9.35
C LEU A 104 -2.75 11.20 -10.74
N THR A 105 -2.48 9.90 -10.76
CA THR A 105 -2.38 9.10 -11.96
C THR A 105 -3.73 8.99 -12.65
N ASP A 106 -3.73 8.59 -13.93
CA ASP A 106 -4.95 8.46 -14.72
C ASP A 106 -5.90 7.43 -14.09
N ILE A 107 -5.35 6.27 -13.72
CA ILE A 107 -6.01 5.22 -12.96
C ILE A 107 -5.40 5.15 -11.57
N ILE A 108 -6.24 5.13 -10.54
CA ILE A 108 -5.84 5.03 -9.14
C ILE A 108 -6.28 3.67 -8.61
N ILE A 109 -5.34 2.84 -8.18
CA ILE A 109 -5.64 1.58 -7.48
C ILE A 109 -5.26 1.72 -6.00
N THR A 110 -6.27 1.65 -5.14
CA THR A 110 -6.11 1.85 -3.70
C THR A 110 -7.10 1.01 -2.88
N GLY A 111 -7.08 1.15 -1.56
CA GLY A 111 -8.23 0.73 -0.74
C GLY A 111 -9.40 1.72 -0.90
N PHE A 112 -10.59 1.32 -0.48
CA PHE A 112 -11.78 2.15 -0.64
C PHE A 112 -11.68 3.49 0.10
N VAL A 113 -11.87 4.58 -0.65
CA VAL A 113 -12.08 5.92 -0.09
C VAL A 113 -13.54 6.03 0.35
N LYS A 114 -13.80 5.95 1.67
CA LYS A 114 -15.15 6.02 2.25
C LYS A 114 -15.73 7.44 2.30
N ASP A 115 -14.89 8.49 2.38
CA ASP A 115 -15.35 9.88 2.35
C ASP A 115 -15.82 10.26 0.94
N ALA A 116 -17.14 10.41 0.80
CA ALA A 116 -17.78 10.76 -0.45
C ALA A 116 -17.45 12.18 -0.95
N ALA A 117 -17.21 13.12 -0.03
CA ALA A 117 -16.83 14.49 -0.39
C ALA A 117 -15.45 14.48 -1.04
N VAL A 118 -14.49 13.74 -0.45
CA VAL A 118 -13.17 13.52 -1.06
C VAL A 118 -13.31 12.87 -2.41
N SER A 119 -14.04 11.76 -2.49
CA SER A 119 -14.21 11.01 -3.73
C SER A 119 -14.76 11.88 -4.85
N GLY A 120 -15.76 12.74 -4.56
CA GLY A 120 -16.32 13.66 -5.55
C GLY A 120 -15.44 14.85 -5.95
N GLU A 121 -14.45 15.18 -5.14
CA GLU A 121 -13.42 16.18 -5.48
C GLU A 121 -12.39 15.59 -6.45
N ILE A 122 -11.95 14.34 -6.23
CA ILE A 122 -10.75 13.79 -6.88
C ILE A 122 -11.03 12.75 -7.98
N PHE A 123 -12.16 12.03 -7.91
CA PHE A 123 -12.49 10.95 -8.85
C PHE A 123 -13.62 11.33 -9.79
N TYR A 124 -13.58 10.74 -10.97
CA TYR A 124 -14.65 10.82 -11.96
C TYR A 124 -15.88 10.02 -11.50
N ASP A 125 -17.08 10.53 -11.79
CA ASP A 125 -18.35 9.88 -11.46
C ASP A 125 -18.69 8.85 -12.54
N LEU A 126 -18.57 7.58 -12.18
CA LEU A 126 -18.79 6.42 -13.03
C LEU A 126 -20.27 6.00 -13.10
N SER A 127 -21.17 6.66 -12.35
CA SER A 127 -22.57 6.20 -12.21
C SER A 127 -23.33 6.10 -13.53
N ALA A 128 -22.92 6.84 -14.55
CA ALA A 128 -23.54 6.87 -15.87
C ALA A 128 -22.92 5.89 -16.86
N GLU A 129 -21.86 5.18 -16.48
CA GLU A 129 -21.10 4.31 -17.39
C GLU A 129 -21.70 2.89 -17.46
N ASP A 130 -21.89 2.37 -18.67
CA ASP A 130 -22.65 1.12 -18.90
C ASP A 130 -22.02 -0.12 -18.25
N PHE A 131 -20.69 -0.14 -18.11
CA PHE A 131 -19.98 -1.28 -17.49
C PHE A 131 -20.32 -1.48 -16.01
N THR A 132 -20.83 -0.44 -15.32
CA THR A 132 -21.25 -0.56 -13.91
C THR A 132 -22.36 -1.60 -13.73
N SER A 133 -23.22 -1.80 -14.75
CA SER A 133 -24.29 -2.79 -14.74
C SER A 133 -23.81 -4.24 -14.65
N ARG A 134 -22.52 -4.50 -14.93
CA ARG A 134 -21.88 -5.82 -14.84
C ARG A 134 -21.54 -6.22 -13.40
N TYR A 135 -21.49 -5.27 -12.48
CA TYR A 135 -21.13 -5.50 -11.08
C TYR A 135 -22.34 -5.84 -10.22
N ASN A 136 -22.10 -6.58 -9.13
CA ASN A 136 -23.10 -6.83 -8.11
C ASN A 136 -23.66 -5.54 -7.51
N GLN A 137 -24.98 -5.36 -7.60
CA GLN A 137 -25.63 -4.10 -7.20
C GLN A 137 -25.49 -3.83 -5.70
N SER A 138 -25.52 -4.87 -4.86
CA SER A 138 -25.30 -4.72 -3.42
C SER A 138 -23.95 -4.07 -3.13
N VAL A 139 -22.89 -4.55 -3.77
CA VAL A 139 -21.53 -4.00 -3.61
C VAL A 139 -21.48 -2.56 -4.11
N LEU A 140 -22.04 -2.26 -5.29
CA LEU A 140 -22.05 -0.88 -5.79
C LEU A 140 -22.85 0.08 -4.91
N ASN A 141 -23.94 -0.37 -4.28
CA ASN A 141 -24.72 0.46 -3.36
C ASN A 141 -23.92 0.83 -2.12
N ASP A 142 -23.14 -0.11 -1.57
CA ASP A 142 -22.27 0.14 -0.40
C ASP A 142 -21.12 1.11 -0.73
N LEU A 143 -20.75 1.21 -2.01
CA LEU A 143 -19.71 2.11 -2.51
C LEU A 143 -20.23 3.46 -3.00
N SER A 144 -21.54 3.57 -3.20
CA SER A 144 -22.17 4.77 -3.74
C SER A 144 -22.51 5.74 -2.62
N SER A 145 -22.38 7.03 -2.89
CA SER A 145 -22.85 8.09 -2.00
C SER A 145 -23.67 9.12 -2.78
N ASP A 146 -24.85 9.46 -2.27
CA ASP A 146 -25.80 10.39 -2.91
C ASP A 146 -26.10 10.05 -4.39
N GLY A 147 -26.13 8.75 -4.71
CA GLY A 147 -26.41 8.26 -6.08
C GLY A 147 -25.24 8.38 -7.05
N ARG A 148 -24.04 8.73 -6.57
CA ARG A 148 -22.80 8.78 -7.35
C ARG A 148 -21.90 7.62 -7.01
N LEU A 149 -21.13 7.17 -8.01
CA LEU A 149 -20.22 6.03 -7.89
C LEU A 149 -18.84 6.46 -8.39
N TYR A 150 -17.87 6.56 -7.48
CA TYR A 150 -16.55 7.10 -7.80
C TYR A 150 -15.45 6.04 -7.96
N GLN A 151 -15.75 4.80 -7.56
CA GLN A 151 -14.79 3.71 -7.48
C GLN A 151 -15.49 2.41 -7.90
N LEU A 152 -14.75 1.54 -8.59
CA LEU A 152 -15.17 0.17 -8.85
C LEU A 152 -14.38 -0.80 -7.96
N PRO A 153 -15.04 -1.81 -7.38
CA PRO A 153 -14.35 -2.86 -6.63
C PRO A 153 -13.56 -3.75 -7.58
N ILE A 154 -12.30 -4.04 -7.23
CA ILE A 154 -11.48 -5.04 -7.93
C ILE A 154 -11.77 -6.42 -7.35
N ASN A 155 -11.40 -6.62 -6.08
CA ASN A 155 -11.54 -7.89 -5.38
C ASN A 155 -12.22 -7.70 -4.02
N ASN A 156 -12.89 -8.75 -3.55
CA ASN A 156 -13.31 -8.91 -2.18
C ASN A 156 -12.45 -9.99 -1.52
N SER A 157 -11.94 -9.70 -0.33
CA SER A 157 -11.31 -10.71 0.50
C SER A 157 -12.38 -11.48 1.27
N VAL A 158 -12.22 -12.80 1.36
CA VAL A 158 -13.07 -13.67 2.16
C VAL A 158 -12.21 -14.36 3.21
N GLN A 159 -12.69 -14.36 4.45
CA GLN A 159 -12.04 -15.00 5.57
C GLN A 159 -12.84 -16.19 6.09
N GLY A 160 -12.11 -17.27 6.38
CA GLY A 160 -12.63 -18.54 6.87
C GLY A 160 -11.51 -19.33 7.51
N ILE A 161 -11.62 -20.66 7.49
CA ILE A 161 -10.67 -21.57 8.13
C ILE A 161 -10.00 -22.42 7.04
N PHE A 162 -8.70 -22.26 6.88
CA PHE A 162 -7.87 -23.19 6.13
C PHE A 162 -7.53 -24.40 6.97
N TYR A 163 -7.44 -25.56 6.33
CA TYR A 163 -7.02 -26.80 6.98
C TYR A 163 -6.04 -27.58 6.09
N ASN A 164 -5.18 -28.38 6.72
CA ASN A 164 -4.32 -29.32 6.01
C ASN A 164 -5.18 -30.54 5.62
N LYS A 165 -5.63 -30.55 4.37
CA LYS A 165 -6.53 -31.57 3.84
C LYS A 165 -5.89 -32.96 3.85
N SER A 166 -4.60 -33.05 3.49
CA SER A 166 -3.86 -34.32 3.56
C SER A 166 -3.79 -34.88 4.98
N LEU A 167 -3.64 -34.01 5.99
CA LEU A 167 -3.64 -34.41 7.40
C LEU A 167 -5.03 -34.88 7.86
N PHE A 168 -6.10 -34.18 7.46
CA PHE A 168 -7.47 -34.59 7.73
C PHE A 168 -7.77 -35.97 7.13
N GLU A 169 -7.39 -36.20 5.88
CA GLU A 169 -7.55 -37.50 5.21
C GLU A 169 -6.76 -38.61 5.90
N ALA A 170 -5.52 -38.34 6.34
CA ALA A 170 -4.68 -39.33 7.00
C ALA A 170 -5.23 -39.78 8.37
N HIS A 171 -5.89 -38.87 9.10
CA HIS A 171 -6.47 -39.16 10.41
C HIS A 171 -7.97 -39.50 10.36
N GLY A 172 -8.63 -39.34 9.22
CA GLY A 172 -10.06 -39.57 9.05
C GLY A 172 -10.92 -38.50 9.73
N TRP A 173 -10.41 -37.26 9.83
CA TRP A 173 -11.16 -36.13 10.37
C TRP A 173 -12.11 -35.55 9.32
N GLU A 174 -13.27 -35.10 9.77
CA GLU A 174 -14.28 -34.45 8.93
C GLU A 174 -14.38 -32.96 9.27
N ILE A 175 -14.79 -32.15 8.29
CA ILE A 175 -15.06 -30.73 8.53
C ILE A 175 -16.26 -30.62 9.50
N PRO A 176 -16.10 -29.94 10.65
CA PRO A 176 -17.16 -29.86 11.65
C PRO A 176 -18.43 -29.20 11.08
N GLN A 177 -19.59 -29.74 11.44
CA GLN A 177 -20.89 -29.22 11.04
C GLN A 177 -21.40 -28.17 12.03
N THR A 178 -20.89 -28.19 13.26
CA THR A 178 -21.24 -27.22 14.31
C THR A 178 -20.01 -26.70 15.07
N ILE A 179 -20.16 -25.58 15.77
CA ILE A 179 -19.12 -25.01 16.63
C ILE A 179 -18.73 -25.96 17.78
N ASP A 180 -19.69 -26.73 18.31
CA ASP A 180 -19.41 -27.73 19.34
C ASP A 180 -18.61 -28.91 18.78
N GLU A 181 -18.92 -29.36 17.56
CA GLU A 181 -18.12 -30.35 16.84
C GLU A 181 -16.72 -29.82 16.51
N PHE A 182 -16.59 -28.54 16.18
CA PHE A 182 -15.28 -27.90 16.00
C PHE A 182 -14.45 -27.97 17.28
N TYR A 183 -15.02 -27.65 18.44
CA TYR A 183 -14.33 -27.77 19.72
C TYR A 183 -13.99 -29.21 20.09
N ALA A 184 -14.85 -30.18 19.76
CA ALA A 184 -14.59 -31.60 19.98
C ALA A 184 -13.45 -32.11 19.08
N LEU A 185 -13.45 -31.72 17.81
CA LEU A 185 -12.36 -32.02 16.87
C LEU A 185 -11.04 -31.41 17.36
N CYS A 186 -11.07 -30.18 17.87
CA CYS A 186 -9.88 -29.55 18.42
C CYS A 186 -9.30 -30.33 19.61
N ASP A 187 -10.15 -30.85 20.50
CA ASP A 187 -9.71 -31.69 21.62
C ASP A 187 -9.12 -33.02 21.12
N GLU A 188 -9.73 -33.63 20.11
CA GLU A 188 -9.25 -34.89 19.51
C GLU A 188 -7.86 -34.72 18.87
N ILE A 189 -7.66 -33.66 18.09
CA ILE A 189 -6.38 -33.35 17.45
C ILE A 189 -5.33 -33.04 18.53
N SER A 190 -5.68 -32.26 19.55
CA SER A 190 -4.79 -31.93 20.68
C SER A 190 -4.32 -33.18 21.42
N ALA A 191 -5.19 -34.18 21.59
CA ALA A 191 -4.84 -35.45 22.24
C ALA A 191 -3.79 -36.26 21.46
N GLN A 192 -3.59 -35.96 20.18
CA GLN A 192 -2.58 -36.57 19.32
C GLN A 192 -1.25 -35.77 19.30
N GLY A 193 -1.17 -34.68 20.06
CA GLY A 193 0.01 -33.82 20.14
C GLY A 193 0.18 -32.84 18.98
N ILE A 194 -0.86 -32.68 18.15
CA ILE A 194 -0.91 -31.73 17.03
C ILE A 194 -1.67 -30.49 17.50
N ARG A 195 -1.26 -29.30 17.08
CA ARG A 195 -2.01 -28.07 17.39
C ARG A 195 -3.28 -28.02 16.53
N PRO A 196 -4.49 -27.99 17.11
CA PRO A 196 -5.72 -28.12 16.33
C PRO A 196 -6.04 -26.90 15.48
N PHE A 197 -5.84 -25.71 16.05
CA PHE A 197 -6.24 -24.43 15.46
C PHE A 197 -5.32 -23.35 16.00
N VAL A 198 -4.58 -22.68 15.11
CA VAL A 198 -3.60 -21.65 15.51
C VAL A 198 -3.99 -20.31 14.87
N PRO A 199 -4.73 -19.45 15.60
CA PRO A 199 -5.07 -18.13 15.10
C PRO A 199 -3.89 -17.16 15.22
N CYS A 200 -3.61 -16.38 14.17
CA CYS A 200 -2.51 -15.41 14.15
C CYS A 200 -2.90 -14.10 14.86
N PHE A 201 -3.11 -14.16 16.19
CA PHE A 201 -3.58 -13.02 17.00
C PHE A 201 -2.57 -11.90 17.17
N LYS A 202 -1.36 -12.04 16.61
CA LYS A 202 -0.41 -10.94 16.43
C LYS A 202 -1.05 -9.75 15.70
N TYR A 203 -1.86 -9.99 14.68
CA TYR A 203 -2.38 -8.93 13.81
C TYR A 203 -3.83 -8.53 14.12
N SER A 204 -4.71 -9.51 14.34
CA SER A 204 -6.12 -9.24 14.64
C SER A 204 -6.79 -10.47 15.26
N MET A 205 -7.74 -10.20 16.15
CA MET A 205 -8.63 -11.19 16.75
C MET A 205 -10.02 -11.20 16.10
N ASP A 206 -10.26 -10.27 15.16
CA ASP A 206 -11.60 -9.95 14.67
C ASP A 206 -12.23 -11.11 13.90
N GLY A 207 -11.48 -11.70 12.97
CA GLY A 207 -11.97 -12.79 12.13
C GLY A 207 -12.46 -14.00 12.91
N VAL A 208 -11.76 -14.38 13.98
CA VAL A 208 -12.13 -15.55 14.80
C VAL A 208 -13.38 -15.24 15.64
N GLY A 209 -13.37 -14.13 16.38
CA GLY A 209 -14.49 -13.80 17.25
C GLY A 209 -15.76 -13.44 16.49
N LEU A 210 -15.65 -12.69 15.39
CA LEU A 210 -16.80 -12.36 14.55
C LEU A 210 -17.23 -13.54 13.70
N GLY A 211 -16.31 -14.37 13.20
CA GLY A 211 -16.63 -15.57 12.44
C GLY A 211 -17.51 -16.55 13.22
N PHE A 212 -17.02 -17.03 14.38
CA PHE A 212 -17.79 -17.93 15.25
C PHE A 212 -18.96 -17.23 15.96
N GLY A 213 -18.84 -15.93 16.25
CA GLY A 213 -19.87 -15.15 16.93
C GLY A 213 -20.95 -14.56 16.02
N ASN A 214 -20.79 -14.66 14.69
CA ASN A 214 -21.56 -13.89 13.70
C ASN A 214 -23.06 -13.96 13.93
N ARG A 215 -23.61 -15.18 14.08
CA ARG A 215 -25.07 -15.38 14.18
C ARG A 215 -25.67 -14.66 15.38
N ALA A 216 -24.92 -14.54 16.48
CA ALA A 216 -25.37 -13.84 17.67
C ALA A 216 -25.13 -12.32 17.58
N VAL A 217 -24.02 -11.89 16.99
CA VAL A 217 -23.65 -10.47 16.84
C VAL A 217 -24.54 -9.78 15.79
N PHE A 218 -24.81 -10.41 14.65
CA PHE A 218 -25.54 -9.81 13.53
C PHE A 218 -26.96 -10.35 13.34
N SER A 219 -27.56 -10.90 14.40
CA SER A 219 -28.87 -11.60 14.36
C SER A 219 -30.05 -10.74 13.92
N THR A 220 -29.98 -9.42 14.09
CA THR A 220 -31.07 -8.47 13.81
C THR A 220 -30.53 -7.20 13.16
N MET A 221 -31.40 -6.44 12.48
CA MET A 221 -31.03 -5.12 11.94
C MET A 221 -30.56 -4.16 13.03
N GLU A 222 -31.25 -4.15 14.18
CA GLU A 222 -30.88 -3.31 15.34
C GLU A 222 -29.45 -3.60 15.82
N LYS A 223 -29.03 -4.86 15.89
CA LYS A 223 -27.67 -5.21 16.27
C LYS A 223 -26.63 -4.85 15.21
N ARG A 224 -26.97 -4.96 13.92
CA ARG A 224 -26.11 -4.51 12.82
C ARG A 224 -25.90 -2.99 12.91
N GLU A 225 -26.97 -2.24 13.09
CA GLU A 225 -26.91 -0.80 13.31
C GLU A 225 -26.11 -0.45 14.58
N GLN A 226 -26.30 -1.19 15.67
CA GLN A 226 -25.49 -1.01 16.88
C GLN A 226 -24.01 -1.28 16.62
N TYR A 227 -23.67 -2.30 15.82
CA TYR A 227 -22.30 -2.62 15.44
C TYR A 227 -21.66 -1.48 14.65
N ASP A 228 -22.38 -0.94 13.66
CA ASP A 228 -21.91 0.19 12.85
C ASP A 228 -21.72 1.44 13.72
N LEU A 229 -22.68 1.76 14.59
CA LEU A 229 -22.55 2.87 15.54
C LEU A 229 -21.40 2.65 16.52
N PHE A 230 -21.18 1.42 16.97
CA PHE A 230 -20.06 1.07 17.84
C PHE A 230 -18.73 1.32 17.11
N CYS A 231 -18.54 0.81 15.89
CA CYS A 231 -17.31 1.01 15.10
C CYS A 231 -17.02 2.50 14.84
N ASN A 232 -18.05 3.35 14.80
CA ASN A 232 -17.92 4.80 14.67
C ASN A 232 -17.73 5.53 16.03
N GLY A 233 -17.63 4.81 17.14
CA GLY A 233 -17.50 5.36 18.50
C GLY A 233 -18.75 6.08 19.00
N GLN A 234 -19.91 5.78 18.41
CA GLN A 234 -21.22 6.38 18.72
C GLN A 234 -22.10 5.51 19.60
N ALA A 235 -21.79 4.22 19.73
CA ALA A 235 -22.48 3.28 20.62
C ALA A 235 -21.50 2.40 21.40
N SER A 236 -22.01 1.70 22.41
CA SER A 236 -21.26 0.71 23.20
C SER A 236 -21.39 -0.68 22.56
N CYS A 237 -20.33 -1.49 22.67
CA CYS A 237 -20.35 -2.91 22.32
C CYS A 237 -21.04 -3.80 23.36
N LYS A 238 -21.48 -3.23 24.51
CA LYS A 238 -22.22 -3.94 25.54
C LYS A 238 -23.57 -4.42 25.00
N GLY A 239 -23.91 -5.68 25.30
CA GLY A 239 -25.08 -6.38 24.78
C GLY A 239 -24.96 -6.87 23.34
N LEU A 240 -23.81 -6.62 22.70
CA LEU A 240 -23.53 -6.94 21.30
C LEU A 240 -22.35 -7.89 21.15
N LEU A 241 -21.18 -7.56 21.69
CA LEU A 241 -19.92 -8.30 21.47
C LEU A 241 -19.60 -9.35 22.54
N GLU A 242 -20.47 -9.62 23.50
CA GLU A 242 -20.29 -10.73 24.44
C GLU A 242 -20.01 -12.10 23.76
N PRO A 243 -20.68 -12.47 22.65
CA PRO A 243 -20.35 -13.70 21.92
C PRO A 243 -18.92 -13.68 21.36
N TYR A 244 -18.45 -12.53 20.88
CA TYR A 244 -17.09 -12.34 20.40
C TYR A 244 -16.06 -12.60 21.50
N PHE A 245 -16.27 -12.04 22.71
CA PHE A 245 -15.38 -12.27 23.85
C PHE A 245 -15.46 -13.73 24.35
N ALA A 246 -16.65 -14.34 24.32
CA ALA A 246 -16.87 -15.71 24.80
C ALA A 246 -16.16 -16.76 23.93
N VAL A 247 -16.17 -16.61 22.59
CA VAL A 247 -15.45 -17.51 21.67
C VAL A 247 -13.96 -17.53 22.00
N HIS A 248 -13.35 -16.35 22.12
CA HIS A 248 -11.93 -16.24 22.45
C HIS A 248 -11.61 -16.86 23.81
N LYS A 249 -12.46 -16.60 24.81
CA LYS A 249 -12.28 -17.18 26.15
C LYS A 249 -12.37 -18.70 26.13
N THR A 250 -13.31 -19.25 25.35
CA THR A 250 -13.49 -20.70 25.20
C THR A 250 -12.27 -21.35 24.55
N LEU A 251 -11.75 -20.77 23.46
CA LEU A 251 -10.54 -21.26 22.80
C LEU A 251 -9.33 -21.26 23.73
N TYR A 252 -9.16 -20.19 24.52
CA TYR A 252 -8.06 -20.07 25.47
C TYR A 252 -8.21 -21.05 26.65
N ASP A 253 -9.39 -21.15 27.26
CA ASP A 253 -9.64 -22.02 28.43
C ASP A 253 -9.53 -23.51 28.10
N ARG A 254 -9.77 -23.89 26.84
CA ARG A 254 -9.56 -25.26 26.35
C ARG A 254 -8.10 -25.54 25.98
N GLY A 255 -7.21 -24.54 26.05
CA GLY A 255 -5.81 -24.66 25.65
C GLY A 255 -5.61 -24.81 24.14
N ILE A 256 -6.63 -24.53 23.33
CA ILE A 256 -6.53 -24.51 21.86
C ILE A 256 -5.65 -23.34 21.43
N VAL A 257 -5.93 -22.16 22.02
CA VAL A 257 -5.10 -20.96 21.91
C VAL A 257 -4.15 -20.87 23.10
N VAL A 258 -2.89 -20.55 22.84
CA VAL A 258 -1.83 -20.40 23.84
C VAL A 258 -1.10 -19.06 23.67
N GLU A 259 -0.20 -18.75 24.60
CA GLU A 259 0.52 -17.47 24.62
C GLU A 259 1.29 -17.16 23.32
N ASP A 260 1.92 -18.17 22.71
CA ASP A 260 2.72 -18.00 21.49
C ASP A 260 1.86 -17.50 20.31
N ASP A 261 0.57 -17.80 20.28
CA ASP A 261 -0.34 -17.45 19.19
C ASP A 261 -0.54 -15.92 19.06
N PHE A 262 -0.30 -15.15 20.13
CA PHE A 262 -0.35 -13.69 20.14
C PHE A 262 0.90 -13.03 19.53
N SER A 263 1.93 -13.81 19.21
CA SER A 263 3.21 -13.31 18.68
C SER A 263 3.69 -14.01 17.42
N SER A 264 3.18 -15.21 17.14
CA SER A 264 3.44 -15.98 15.93
C SER A 264 3.09 -15.19 14.67
N SER A 265 3.91 -15.30 13.63
CA SER A 265 3.65 -14.66 12.34
C SER A 265 2.84 -15.56 11.41
N LEU A 266 2.14 -14.97 10.44
CA LEU A 266 1.41 -15.71 9.43
C LEU A 266 2.35 -16.64 8.64
N THR A 267 3.58 -16.19 8.35
CA THR A 267 4.57 -17.03 7.65
C THR A 267 4.96 -18.26 8.46
N GLN A 268 5.13 -18.12 9.78
CA GLN A 268 5.41 -19.25 10.67
C GLN A 268 4.23 -20.23 10.69
N ASN A 269 3.02 -19.72 10.93
CA ASN A 269 1.82 -20.57 11.06
C ASN A 269 1.46 -21.26 9.74
N ARG A 270 1.59 -20.57 8.60
CA ARG A 270 1.40 -21.16 7.26
C ARG A 270 2.35 -22.32 7.00
N ARG A 271 3.65 -22.14 7.29
CA ARG A 271 4.64 -23.22 7.14
C ARG A 271 4.37 -24.39 8.09
N ALA A 272 3.94 -24.10 9.32
CA ALA A 272 3.54 -25.13 10.28
C ALA A 272 2.29 -25.90 9.81
N LEU A 273 1.34 -25.23 9.14
CA LEU A 273 0.17 -25.88 8.52
C LEU A 273 0.64 -26.84 7.44
N TYR A 274 1.54 -26.39 6.57
CA TYR A 274 2.06 -27.20 5.47
C TYR A 274 2.85 -28.42 5.98
N ALA A 275 3.60 -28.25 7.07
CA ALA A 275 4.34 -29.32 7.73
C ALA A 275 3.44 -30.30 8.50
N GLY A 276 2.14 -30.01 8.67
CA GLY A 276 1.20 -30.81 9.46
C GLY A 276 1.39 -30.67 10.97
N GLU A 277 2.12 -29.65 11.44
CA GLU A 277 2.31 -29.34 12.86
C GLU A 277 1.07 -28.67 13.45
N ILE A 278 0.31 -27.95 12.61
CA ILE A 278 -1.00 -27.40 12.93
C ILE A 278 -2.03 -27.97 11.95
N ALA A 279 -3.27 -28.18 12.40
CA ALA A 279 -4.32 -28.76 11.57
C ALA A 279 -5.19 -27.70 10.86
N MET A 280 -5.46 -26.57 11.52
CA MET A 280 -6.31 -25.49 11.02
C MET A 280 -5.74 -24.10 11.31
N LEU A 281 -5.98 -23.15 10.41
CA LEU A 281 -5.51 -21.75 10.46
C LEU A 281 -6.60 -20.82 9.90
N PRO A 282 -7.11 -19.83 10.67
CA PRO A 282 -8.05 -18.85 10.14
C PRO A 282 -7.29 -17.80 9.30
N GLU A 283 -7.64 -17.64 8.02
CA GLU A 283 -7.00 -16.68 7.13
C GLU A 283 -7.88 -16.31 5.92
N GLN A 284 -7.44 -15.30 5.17
CA GLN A 284 -8.03 -14.80 3.94
C GLN A 284 -7.58 -15.57 2.69
N LEU A 285 -8.28 -15.38 1.58
CA LEU A 285 -7.99 -16.04 0.29
C LEU A 285 -6.59 -15.79 -0.27
N THR A 286 -5.87 -14.76 0.20
CA THR A 286 -4.45 -14.54 -0.13
C THR A 286 -3.57 -15.75 0.21
N MET A 287 -4.01 -16.61 1.13
CA MET A 287 -3.34 -17.86 1.45
C MET A 287 -3.26 -18.84 0.26
N PHE A 288 -4.24 -18.85 -0.65
CA PHE A 288 -4.17 -19.70 -1.85
C PHE A 288 -3.07 -19.24 -2.82
N SER A 289 -2.93 -17.92 -3.05
CA SER A 289 -1.84 -17.39 -3.87
C SER A 289 -0.47 -17.73 -3.28
N LEU A 290 -0.31 -17.58 -1.95
CA LEU A 290 0.92 -17.97 -1.27
C LEU A 290 1.20 -19.48 -1.34
N TYR A 291 0.14 -20.32 -1.34
CA TYR A 291 0.25 -21.76 -1.50
C TYR A 291 0.70 -22.14 -2.92
N GLU A 292 0.18 -21.47 -3.94
CA GLU A 292 0.57 -21.65 -5.35
C GLU A 292 2.03 -21.27 -5.60
N ASP A 293 2.48 -20.17 -4.99
CA ASP A 293 3.87 -19.71 -5.07
C ASP A 293 4.84 -20.69 -4.37
N GLU A 294 4.45 -21.19 -3.18
CA GLU A 294 5.34 -22.03 -2.36
C GLU A 294 5.32 -23.52 -2.72
N GLN A 295 4.29 -23.99 -3.43
CA GLN A 295 4.09 -25.38 -3.86
C GLN A 295 4.44 -26.43 -2.79
N PRO A 296 3.83 -26.39 -1.60
CA PRO A 296 4.11 -27.36 -0.55
C PRO A 296 3.59 -28.76 -0.94
N ALA A 297 4.09 -29.79 -0.24
CA ALA A 297 3.75 -31.18 -0.54
C ALA A 297 2.35 -31.63 -0.06
N CYS A 298 1.76 -30.92 0.91
CA CYS A 298 0.41 -31.21 1.40
C CYS A 298 -0.64 -30.50 0.56
N GLU A 299 -1.87 -31.02 0.52
CA GLU A 299 -3.03 -30.28 0.07
C GLU A 299 -3.62 -29.44 1.21
N ILE A 300 -4.08 -28.23 0.89
CA ILE A 300 -4.91 -27.40 1.77
C ILE A 300 -6.29 -27.19 1.16
N ASP A 301 -7.27 -26.90 2.00
CA ASP A 301 -8.62 -26.52 1.57
C ASP A 301 -9.24 -25.59 2.62
N PHE A 302 -10.42 -25.04 2.33
CA PHE A 302 -10.99 -23.88 3.03
C PHE A 302 -12.48 -24.05 3.31
N PHE A 303 -12.92 -23.71 4.52
CA PHE A 303 -14.34 -23.76 4.91
C PHE A 303 -14.74 -22.60 5.81
N GLY A 304 -16.04 -22.32 5.91
CA GLY A 304 -16.57 -21.21 6.70
C GLY A 304 -16.61 -21.52 8.20
N TYR A 305 -16.80 -20.50 9.04
CA TYR A 305 -16.93 -20.68 10.48
C TYR A 305 -18.24 -21.40 10.82
N PRO A 306 -18.21 -22.60 11.42
CA PRO A 306 -19.42 -23.33 11.77
C PRO A 306 -20.19 -22.61 12.88
N SER A 307 -21.51 -22.66 12.77
CA SER A 307 -22.44 -22.16 13.78
C SER A 307 -22.95 -23.28 14.70
N ASP A 308 -23.93 -23.03 15.53
CA ASP A 308 -24.68 -24.03 16.29
C ASP A 308 -25.78 -24.75 15.48
N ILE A 309 -25.97 -24.39 14.21
CA ILE A 309 -26.90 -25.09 13.29
C ILE A 309 -26.07 -26.03 12.40
N PRO A 310 -26.36 -27.35 12.39
CA PRO A 310 -25.63 -28.31 11.56
C PRO A 310 -25.58 -27.93 10.08
N GLY A 311 -24.37 -27.86 9.53
CA GLY A 311 -24.11 -27.52 8.13
C GLY A 311 -24.29 -26.04 7.79
N GLU A 312 -24.56 -25.19 8.78
CA GLU A 312 -24.54 -23.75 8.62
C GLU A 312 -23.18 -23.19 9.01
N ARG A 313 -22.52 -22.58 8.03
CA ARG A 313 -21.25 -21.86 8.16
C ARG A 313 -21.38 -20.44 7.66
N TRP A 314 -20.57 -19.56 8.22
CA TRP A 314 -20.53 -18.15 7.88
C TRP A 314 -19.11 -17.72 7.52
N MET A 315 -18.99 -16.79 6.57
CA MET A 315 -17.71 -16.20 6.20
C MET A 315 -17.81 -14.69 6.22
N GLN A 316 -16.74 -14.05 6.68
CA GLN A 316 -16.60 -12.62 6.58
C GLN A 316 -16.11 -12.28 5.18
N MET A 317 -16.79 -11.37 4.50
CA MET A 317 -16.28 -10.73 3.30
C MET A 317 -15.95 -9.28 3.61
N SER A 318 -14.79 -8.83 3.16
CA SER A 318 -14.37 -7.44 3.27
C SER A 318 -13.96 -6.91 1.90
N PRO A 319 -14.33 -5.67 1.56
CA PRO A 319 -13.86 -5.05 0.34
C PRO A 319 -12.32 -5.03 0.29
N GLY A 320 -11.74 -5.48 -0.82
CA GLY A 320 -10.30 -5.49 -1.05
C GLY A 320 -9.82 -4.17 -1.63
N ARG A 321 -9.39 -4.19 -2.88
CA ARG A 321 -8.95 -3.02 -3.65
C ARG A 321 -10.08 -2.44 -4.48
N SER A 322 -9.97 -1.15 -4.75
CA SER A 322 -10.79 -0.43 -5.72
C SER A 322 -9.91 0.19 -6.80
N MET A 323 -10.52 0.45 -7.96
CA MET A 323 -9.98 1.30 -9.00
C MET A 323 -10.86 2.53 -9.21
N ALA A 324 -10.24 3.67 -9.47
CA ALA A 324 -10.90 4.92 -9.81
C ALA A 324 -10.19 5.62 -10.96
N LEU A 325 -10.93 6.49 -11.66
CA LEU A 325 -10.37 7.41 -12.65
C LEU A 325 -10.16 8.78 -12.01
N SER A 326 -9.00 9.38 -12.26
CA SER A 326 -8.74 10.77 -11.87
C SER A 326 -9.73 11.69 -12.56
N LYS A 327 -10.37 12.57 -11.79
CA LYS A 327 -11.28 13.58 -12.34
C LYS A 327 -10.57 14.49 -13.34
N LEU A 328 -9.33 14.88 -13.04
CA LEU A 328 -8.51 15.74 -13.89
C LEU A 328 -8.18 15.04 -15.22
N SER A 329 -7.76 13.76 -15.19
CA SER A 329 -7.47 13.00 -16.41
C SER A 329 -8.71 12.81 -17.29
N MET A 330 -9.91 12.83 -16.70
CA MET A 330 -11.17 12.74 -17.43
C MET A 330 -11.64 14.06 -18.05
N GLU A 331 -10.95 15.17 -17.78
CA GLU A 331 -11.11 16.45 -18.48
C GLU A 331 -10.27 16.51 -19.77
N ASP A 332 -9.28 15.63 -19.92
CA ASP A 332 -8.46 15.50 -21.12
C ASP A 332 -9.26 14.79 -22.23
N PRO A 333 -9.60 15.48 -23.33
CA PRO A 333 -10.39 14.89 -24.42
C PRO A 333 -9.65 13.78 -25.17
N ASP A 334 -8.31 13.75 -25.12
CA ASP A 334 -7.49 12.78 -25.83
C ASP A 334 -7.36 11.47 -25.04
N LYS A 335 -7.49 11.54 -23.70
CA LYS A 335 -7.44 10.37 -22.81
C LYS A 335 -8.79 9.82 -22.39
N LYS A 336 -9.83 10.67 -22.31
CA LYS A 336 -11.11 10.29 -21.71
C LYS A 336 -11.68 8.98 -22.24
N GLN A 337 -11.76 8.84 -23.57
CA GLN A 337 -12.39 7.66 -24.17
C GLN A 337 -11.56 6.39 -23.91
N ILE A 338 -10.24 6.46 -24.07
CA ILE A 338 -9.38 5.29 -23.85
C ILE A 338 -9.40 4.85 -22.38
N LEU A 339 -9.49 5.78 -21.42
CA LEU A 339 -9.64 5.45 -20.00
C LEU A 339 -10.97 4.73 -19.70
N LEU A 340 -12.07 5.16 -20.32
CA LEU A 340 -13.36 4.48 -20.19
C LEU A 340 -13.35 3.10 -20.85
N ASP A 341 -12.69 2.97 -22.00
CA ASP A 341 -12.56 1.69 -22.71
C ASP A 341 -11.73 0.70 -21.89
N ILE A 342 -10.63 1.15 -21.28
CA ILE A 342 -9.84 0.35 -20.32
C ILE A 342 -10.70 -0.08 -19.12
N PHE A 343 -11.47 0.82 -18.51
CA PHE A 343 -12.38 0.47 -17.41
C PHE A 343 -13.46 -0.54 -17.85
N ALA A 344 -13.97 -0.40 -19.07
CA ALA A 344 -14.92 -1.35 -19.64
C ALA A 344 -14.28 -2.73 -19.86
N PHE A 345 -13.03 -2.80 -20.32
CA PHE A 345 -12.25 -4.02 -20.47
C PHE A 345 -11.96 -4.67 -19.11
N LEU A 346 -11.44 -3.91 -18.14
CA LEU A 346 -11.18 -4.38 -16.78
C LEU A 346 -12.46 -4.87 -16.07
N SER A 347 -13.64 -4.49 -16.57
CA SER A 347 -14.95 -4.97 -16.12
C SER A 347 -15.49 -6.18 -16.92
N THR A 348 -14.63 -6.93 -17.62
CA THR A 348 -14.94 -8.21 -18.31
C THR A 348 -14.37 -9.40 -17.52
N ASN A 349 -14.59 -10.63 -17.98
CA ASN A 349 -13.97 -11.79 -17.33
C ASN A 349 -12.46 -11.78 -17.51
N GLU A 350 -12.00 -11.48 -18.73
CA GLU A 350 -10.61 -11.43 -19.13
C GLU A 350 -9.85 -10.32 -18.36
N GLY A 351 -10.45 -9.13 -18.25
CA GLY A 351 -9.86 -8.04 -17.46
C GLY A 351 -9.85 -8.33 -15.96
N GLN A 352 -10.87 -9.03 -15.44
CA GLN A 352 -10.89 -9.44 -14.03
C GLN A 352 -9.90 -10.57 -13.74
N GLU A 353 -9.63 -11.47 -14.68
CA GLU A 353 -8.57 -12.49 -14.56
C GLU A 353 -7.21 -11.82 -14.34
N ALA A 354 -6.85 -10.85 -15.19
CA ALA A 354 -5.61 -10.07 -15.03
C ALA A 354 -5.55 -9.30 -13.70
N LEU A 355 -6.67 -8.71 -13.25
CA LEU A 355 -6.74 -8.04 -11.96
C LEU A 355 -6.56 -9.00 -10.78
N LEU A 356 -7.16 -10.20 -10.85
CA LEU A 356 -7.13 -11.17 -9.76
C LEU A 356 -5.81 -11.94 -9.66
N GLU A 357 -5.00 -11.99 -10.73
CA GLU A 357 -3.60 -12.40 -10.65
C GLU A 357 -2.78 -11.48 -9.73
N VAL A 358 -3.13 -10.20 -9.68
CA VAL A 358 -2.46 -9.20 -8.85
C VAL A 358 -3.14 -9.04 -7.48
N PHE A 359 -4.47 -9.12 -7.44
CA PHE A 359 -5.28 -8.84 -6.26
C PHE A 359 -6.15 -10.05 -5.89
N SER A 360 -5.57 -11.00 -5.15
CA SER A 360 -6.24 -12.24 -4.74
C SER A 360 -7.60 -11.98 -4.08
N GLY A 361 -8.65 -12.65 -4.53
CA GLY A 361 -9.98 -12.55 -3.92
C GLY A 361 -11.11 -12.90 -4.89
N LEU A 362 -12.32 -12.49 -4.54
CA LEU A 362 -13.51 -12.66 -5.37
C LEU A 362 -13.79 -11.41 -6.19
N SER A 363 -14.03 -11.58 -7.49
CA SER A 363 -14.53 -10.49 -8.34
C SER A 363 -15.92 -10.03 -7.90
N SER A 364 -16.18 -8.73 -8.06
CA SER A 364 -17.53 -8.16 -7.95
C SER A 364 -18.28 -8.11 -9.28
N VAL A 365 -17.64 -8.49 -10.40
CA VAL A 365 -18.27 -8.65 -11.70
C VAL A 365 -19.06 -9.96 -11.71
N LYS A 366 -20.37 -9.90 -12.02
CA LYS A 366 -21.30 -11.03 -11.88
C LYS A 366 -20.84 -12.28 -12.64
N SER A 367 -20.35 -12.10 -13.87
CA SER A 367 -19.92 -13.21 -14.73
C SER A 367 -18.60 -13.84 -14.26
N ALA A 368 -17.68 -13.05 -13.74
CA ALA A 368 -16.43 -13.55 -13.16
C ALA A 368 -16.70 -14.26 -11.84
N GLN A 369 -17.56 -13.69 -10.98
CA GLN A 369 -17.98 -14.34 -9.73
C GLN A 369 -18.76 -15.63 -9.96
N ALA A 370 -19.48 -15.79 -11.08
CA ALA A 370 -20.17 -17.04 -11.39
C ALA A 370 -19.21 -18.20 -11.73
N ASN A 371 -17.94 -17.89 -12.05
CA ASN A 371 -16.91 -18.84 -12.40
C ASN A 371 -15.88 -18.96 -11.27
N LEU A 372 -16.34 -19.29 -10.06
CA LEU A 372 -15.44 -19.51 -8.93
C LEU A 372 -14.57 -20.74 -9.16
N ARG A 373 -13.36 -20.69 -8.60
CA ARG A 373 -12.46 -21.83 -8.54
C ARG A 373 -13.07 -22.97 -7.73
N GLU A 374 -12.69 -24.21 -8.01
CA GLU A 374 -13.22 -25.40 -7.33
C GLU A 374 -12.95 -25.37 -5.82
N GLU A 375 -11.79 -24.84 -5.42
CA GLU A 375 -11.39 -24.69 -4.01
C GLU A 375 -12.27 -23.66 -3.26
N PHE A 376 -13.09 -22.88 -3.96
CA PHE A 376 -14.02 -21.90 -3.37
C PHE A 376 -15.43 -22.48 -3.16
N TRP A 377 -15.59 -23.80 -3.15
CA TRP A 377 -16.87 -24.48 -3.01
C TRP A 377 -17.69 -24.00 -1.79
N ASP A 378 -17.09 -23.85 -0.61
CA ASP A 378 -17.85 -23.46 0.59
C ASP A 378 -18.15 -21.95 0.60
N ILE A 379 -17.35 -21.17 -0.14
CA ILE A 379 -17.63 -19.75 -0.41
C ILE A 379 -18.88 -19.65 -1.28
N GLN A 380 -18.94 -20.43 -2.36
CA GLN A 380 -20.11 -20.50 -3.23
C GLN A 380 -21.36 -20.90 -2.42
N ASN A 381 -21.25 -21.96 -1.62
CA ASN A 381 -22.32 -22.42 -0.74
C ASN A 381 -22.79 -21.31 0.23
N CYS A 382 -21.85 -20.58 0.85
CA CYS A 382 -22.19 -19.46 1.73
C CYS A 382 -22.87 -18.32 0.99
N ILE A 383 -22.40 -17.94 -0.21
CA ILE A 383 -23.02 -16.91 -1.05
C ILE A 383 -24.46 -17.30 -1.43
N GLU A 384 -24.65 -18.51 -1.96
CA GLU A 384 -25.96 -19.01 -2.42
C GLU A 384 -27.01 -19.07 -1.29
N ASN A 385 -26.56 -19.26 -0.05
CA ASN A 385 -27.42 -19.32 1.12
C ASN A 385 -27.50 -18.00 1.92
N GLY A 386 -26.89 -16.91 1.44
CA GLY A 386 -26.89 -15.61 2.13
C GLY A 386 -26.11 -15.60 3.46
N ARG A 387 -25.06 -16.42 3.55
CA ARG A 387 -24.22 -16.64 4.75
C ARG A 387 -22.87 -15.93 4.69
N ILE A 388 -22.83 -14.84 3.94
CA ILE A 388 -21.72 -13.89 3.91
C ILE A 388 -22.10 -12.68 4.77
N PHE A 389 -21.20 -12.23 5.62
CA PHE A 389 -21.37 -11.01 6.39
C PHE A 389 -20.21 -10.04 6.17
N PHE A 390 -20.51 -8.75 6.31
CA PHE A 390 -19.54 -7.68 6.30
C PHE A 390 -19.43 -7.11 7.70
N ALA A 391 -18.21 -6.80 8.13
CA ALA A 391 -17.96 -6.19 9.42
C ALA A 391 -16.72 -5.30 9.33
N ASP A 392 -16.84 -4.06 9.79
CA ASP A 392 -15.69 -3.18 10.00
C ASP A 392 -14.81 -3.70 11.15
N LYS A 393 -13.53 -3.32 11.15
CA LYS A 393 -12.57 -3.75 12.19
C LYS A 393 -12.92 -3.16 13.55
N ILE A 394 -12.78 -3.97 14.60
CA ILE A 394 -12.97 -3.56 15.99
C ILE A 394 -11.66 -3.04 16.57
N GLY A 395 -10.54 -3.66 16.21
CA GLY A 395 -9.30 -3.50 16.96
C GLY A 395 -8.07 -3.17 16.14
N ASN A 396 -7.10 -2.61 16.84
CA ASN A 396 -5.69 -2.55 16.44
C ASN A 396 -4.84 -3.33 17.49
N ASP A 397 -3.52 -3.19 17.45
CA ASP A 397 -2.62 -3.86 18.38
C ASP A 397 -2.98 -3.64 19.86
N LEU A 398 -3.53 -2.47 20.22
CA LEU A 398 -3.95 -2.18 21.59
C LEU A 398 -5.19 -3.00 21.98
N HIS A 399 -6.14 -3.20 21.06
CA HIS A 399 -7.28 -4.09 21.31
C HIS A 399 -6.82 -5.54 21.51
N ASN A 400 -5.86 -6.01 20.70
CA ASN A 400 -5.28 -7.35 20.88
C ASN A 400 -4.63 -7.51 22.27
N GLN A 401 -3.98 -6.46 22.80
CA GLN A 401 -3.43 -6.46 24.16
C GLN A 401 -4.51 -6.49 25.24
N THR A 402 -5.56 -5.67 25.10
CA THR A 402 -6.74 -5.68 26.00
C THR A 402 -7.41 -7.05 26.01
N MET A 403 -7.58 -7.67 24.84
CA MET A 403 -8.08 -9.03 24.71
C MET A 403 -7.18 -10.06 25.38
N LYS A 404 -5.86 -10.00 25.16
CA LYS A 404 -4.90 -10.89 25.85
C LYS A 404 -5.05 -10.79 27.37
N ALA A 405 -5.16 -9.57 27.92
CA ALA A 405 -5.35 -9.37 29.35
C ALA A 405 -6.68 -9.97 29.87
N TYR A 406 -7.76 -9.88 29.08
CA TYR A 406 -9.02 -10.55 29.40
C TYR A 406 -8.89 -12.08 29.41
N LEU A 407 -8.22 -12.65 28.41
CA LEU A 407 -8.03 -14.11 28.31
C LEU A 407 -7.19 -14.67 29.44
N GLU A 408 -6.17 -13.95 29.88
CA GLU A 408 -5.34 -14.26 31.05
C GLU A 408 -6.06 -14.04 32.40
N GLY A 409 -7.31 -13.54 32.38
CA GLY A 409 -8.09 -13.27 33.58
C GLY A 409 -7.68 -12.02 34.34
N LYS A 410 -6.87 -11.14 33.74
CA LYS A 410 -6.47 -9.84 34.32
C LYS A 410 -7.61 -8.81 34.23
N LEU A 411 -8.51 -8.98 33.26
CA LEU A 411 -9.72 -8.18 33.10
C LEU A 411 -10.97 -9.06 33.24
N THR A 412 -12.05 -8.51 33.80
CA THR A 412 -13.39 -9.10 33.74
C THR A 412 -14.06 -8.79 32.39
N LEU A 413 -15.16 -9.48 32.07
CA LEU A 413 -15.95 -9.17 30.87
C LEU A 413 -16.46 -7.73 30.86
N GLU A 414 -16.86 -7.19 32.02
CA GLU A 414 -17.31 -5.79 32.10
C GLU A 414 -16.16 -4.81 31.84
N GLN A 415 -14.95 -5.13 32.31
CA GLN A 415 -13.77 -4.30 32.11
C GLN A 415 -13.30 -4.32 30.66
N VAL A 416 -13.22 -5.50 30.01
CA VAL A 416 -12.79 -5.59 28.61
C VAL A 416 -13.75 -4.86 27.68
N ILE A 417 -15.07 -4.95 27.92
CA ILE A 417 -16.09 -4.18 27.17
C ILE A 417 -15.84 -2.68 27.31
N ALA A 418 -15.63 -2.20 28.55
CA ALA A 418 -15.41 -0.78 28.80
C ALA A 418 -14.11 -0.27 28.17
N GLU A 419 -13.04 -1.06 28.17
CA GLU A 419 -11.77 -0.73 27.53
C GLU A 419 -11.90 -0.70 25.99
N THR A 420 -12.59 -1.69 25.41
CA THR A 420 -12.87 -1.72 23.96
C THR A 420 -13.70 -0.50 23.52
N ASP A 421 -14.74 -0.13 24.26
CA ASP A 421 -15.53 1.09 23.98
C ASP A 421 -14.68 2.36 24.05
N ALA A 422 -13.83 2.47 25.08
CA ALA A 422 -12.95 3.64 25.24
C ALA A 422 -11.91 3.73 24.11
N LEU A 423 -11.36 2.59 23.69
CA LEU A 423 -10.41 2.49 22.59
C LEU A 423 -11.03 2.99 21.28
N ILE A 424 -12.19 2.46 20.91
CA ILE A 424 -12.86 2.86 19.65
C ILE A 424 -13.24 4.34 19.67
N LYS A 425 -13.74 4.84 20.79
CA LYS A 425 -14.06 6.27 20.93
C LYS A 425 -12.84 7.17 20.80
N ASN A 426 -11.67 6.73 21.26
CA ASN A 426 -10.43 7.48 21.09
C ASN A 426 -9.94 7.44 19.64
N ILE A 427 -10.06 6.29 18.96
CA ILE A 427 -9.74 6.17 17.53
C ILE A 427 -10.64 7.09 16.70
N SER A 428 -11.95 7.11 16.95
CA SER A 428 -12.88 7.95 16.20
C SER A 428 -12.77 9.45 16.53
N ALA A 429 -12.28 9.81 17.73
CA ALA A 429 -12.06 11.20 18.12
C ALA A 429 -10.70 11.77 17.66
N ALA A 430 -9.74 10.92 17.28
CA ALA A 430 -8.39 11.33 16.91
C ALA A 430 -8.27 11.67 15.42
N GLN A 431 -8.82 12.82 15.01
CA GLN A 431 -8.33 13.57 13.86
C GLN A 431 -8.18 15.03 14.26
N LYS A 432 -7.14 15.32 15.07
CA LYS A 432 -6.66 16.70 15.11
C LYS A 432 -5.94 16.95 13.78
N PRO A 433 -6.18 18.09 13.11
CA PRO A 433 -5.38 18.48 11.97
C PRO A 433 -3.91 18.40 12.36
N GLU A 434 -3.08 17.76 11.54
CA GLU A 434 -1.65 17.74 11.80
C GLU A 434 -1.11 19.19 11.82
N GLU A 435 -0.35 19.52 12.85
CA GLU A 435 0.30 20.81 12.94
C GLU A 435 1.49 20.86 11.96
N SER A 436 1.59 21.95 11.20
CA SER A 436 2.72 22.23 10.33
C SER A 436 4.03 22.19 11.12
N ILE A 437 5.05 21.50 10.61
CA ILE A 437 6.39 21.43 11.22
C ILE A 437 7.41 22.34 10.54
N GLY A 438 7.01 23.04 9.48
CA GLY A 438 7.84 23.90 8.64
C GLY A 438 7.15 24.21 7.32
N THR A 439 7.81 24.92 6.42
CA THR A 439 7.23 25.34 5.14
C THR A 439 8.16 24.99 3.97
N ALA A 440 7.62 24.42 2.89
CA ALA A 440 8.34 24.29 1.63
C ALA A 440 8.05 25.50 0.72
N THR A 441 9.09 26.11 0.14
CA THR A 441 8.93 27.32 -0.70
C THR A 441 8.42 27.03 -2.10
N GLU A 442 8.53 25.78 -2.55
CA GLU A 442 8.09 25.28 -3.84
C GLU A 442 7.82 23.77 -3.74
N ASP A 443 7.19 23.18 -4.76
CA ASP A 443 7.03 21.73 -4.84
C ASP A 443 8.39 21.09 -5.09
N PHE A 444 8.70 20.06 -4.33
CA PHE A 444 9.86 19.21 -4.61
C PHE A 444 9.41 18.10 -5.55
N THR A 445 10.32 17.60 -6.37
CA THR A 445 10.18 16.27 -6.99
C THR A 445 10.41 15.17 -5.95
N ILE A 446 10.05 13.92 -6.26
CA ILE A 446 10.39 12.75 -5.43
C ILE A 446 11.92 12.63 -5.33
N LEU A 447 12.62 12.85 -6.44
CA LEU A 447 14.07 12.82 -6.47
C LEU A 447 14.74 13.92 -5.63
N GLU A 448 14.25 15.16 -5.72
CA GLU A 448 14.71 16.27 -4.87
C GLU A 448 14.43 16.00 -3.40
N THR A 449 13.27 15.41 -3.10
CA THR A 449 12.91 15.02 -1.73
C THR A 449 13.80 13.90 -1.21
N SER A 450 14.12 12.91 -2.05
CA SER A 450 15.05 11.84 -1.70
C SER A 450 16.46 12.38 -1.47
N SER A 451 16.88 13.38 -2.25
CA SER A 451 18.15 14.09 -2.07
C SER A 451 18.17 14.90 -0.77
N PHE A 452 17.07 15.56 -0.40
CA PHE A 452 16.91 16.21 0.89
C PHE A 452 17.04 15.22 2.05
N ILE A 453 16.42 14.03 1.94
CA ILE A 453 16.55 12.97 2.94
C ILE A 453 18.01 12.51 3.04
N ALA A 454 18.71 12.30 1.92
CA ALA A 454 20.13 11.96 1.92
C ALA A 454 20.99 13.05 2.59
N ASP A 455 20.70 14.33 2.36
CA ASP A 455 21.37 15.45 3.03
C ASP A 455 21.13 15.41 4.55
N ALA A 456 19.89 15.16 4.99
CA ALA A 456 19.57 15.00 6.40
C ALA A 456 20.31 13.81 7.04
N MET A 457 20.37 12.67 6.35
CA MET A 457 21.11 11.49 6.81
C MET A 457 22.61 11.79 6.96
N ARG A 458 23.21 12.46 5.98
CA ARG A 458 24.62 12.84 5.99
C ARG A 458 24.93 13.83 7.10
N ASN A 459 24.10 14.86 7.26
CA ASN A 459 24.27 15.89 8.29
C ASN A 459 24.12 15.33 9.70
N ALA A 460 23.16 14.42 9.92
CA ALA A 460 22.91 13.83 11.24
C ALA A 460 24.01 12.86 11.67
N THR A 461 24.63 12.15 10.72
CA THR A 461 25.63 11.11 11.02
C THR A 461 27.08 11.59 10.89
N GLY A 462 27.32 12.66 10.12
CA GLY A 462 28.67 13.13 9.78
C GLY A 462 29.42 12.24 8.78
N ALA A 463 28.72 11.31 8.11
CA ALA A 463 29.31 10.45 7.08
C ALA A 463 29.77 11.26 5.85
N GLU A 464 30.73 10.74 5.09
CA GLU A 464 31.19 11.35 3.84
C GLU A 464 30.10 11.34 2.77
N ILE A 465 29.31 10.26 2.72
CA ILE A 465 28.26 9.99 1.74
C ILE A 465 27.00 9.52 2.46
N ALA A 466 25.83 9.80 1.90
CA ALA A 466 24.57 9.16 2.30
C ALA A 466 23.79 8.68 1.08
N LEU A 467 23.13 7.52 1.18
CA LEU A 467 22.41 6.86 0.09
C LEU A 467 21.02 6.42 0.54
N ILE A 468 19.99 6.72 -0.26
CA ILE A 468 18.62 6.24 -0.09
C ILE A 468 18.03 5.78 -1.43
N PRO A 469 17.43 4.57 -1.52
CA PRO A 469 16.81 4.13 -2.77
C PRO A 469 15.72 5.09 -3.25
N HIS A 470 15.68 5.38 -4.55
CA HIS A 470 14.72 6.28 -5.16
C HIS A 470 13.60 5.51 -5.87
N CYS A 471 12.33 5.84 -5.59
CA CYS A 471 11.14 5.18 -6.18
C CYS A 471 11.08 3.65 -6.02
N VAL A 472 11.87 3.07 -5.10
CA VAL A 472 11.83 1.65 -4.78
C VAL A 472 10.83 1.40 -3.65
N TYR A 473 9.96 0.40 -3.83
CA TYR A 473 8.90 0.08 -2.88
C TYR A 473 9.42 -0.23 -1.47
N TYR A 474 10.49 -1.02 -1.37
CA TYR A 474 11.16 -1.35 -0.11
C TYR A 474 12.32 -0.39 0.14
N LYS A 475 12.36 0.17 1.35
CA LYS A 475 13.46 0.99 1.90
C LYS A 475 13.72 2.31 1.13
N GLY A 476 13.05 2.55 0.01
CA GLY A 476 13.14 3.75 -0.78
C GLY A 476 12.08 4.80 -0.48
N ASN A 477 12.33 6.02 -0.98
CA ASN A 477 11.38 7.12 -0.91
C ASN A 477 10.63 7.29 -2.24
N PHE A 478 9.31 7.49 -2.15
CA PHE A 478 8.39 7.81 -3.25
C PHE A 478 7.52 9.03 -2.91
N ALA A 479 7.77 9.69 -1.78
CA ALA A 479 7.04 10.87 -1.34
C ALA A 479 7.79 12.15 -1.72
N LYS A 480 7.03 13.24 -1.91
CA LYS A 480 7.57 14.56 -2.20
C LYS A 480 7.02 15.64 -1.27
N PHE A 481 7.79 16.70 -1.03
CA PHE A 481 7.27 17.90 -0.37
C PHE A 481 6.41 18.72 -1.33
N TYR A 482 5.33 19.29 -0.80
CA TYR A 482 4.48 20.23 -1.51
C TYR A 482 4.73 21.63 -0.98
N GLU A 483 4.72 22.62 -1.85
CA GLU A 483 4.81 24.04 -1.47
C GLU A 483 3.73 24.39 -0.45
N GLY A 484 4.14 25.10 0.60
CA GLY A 484 3.31 25.46 1.74
C GLY A 484 3.68 24.65 2.98
N ASP A 485 2.70 24.48 3.86
CA ASP A 485 2.91 23.81 5.15
C ASP A 485 3.32 22.34 4.99
N VAL A 486 4.42 21.97 5.63
CA VAL A 486 4.91 20.59 5.68
C VAL A 486 4.14 19.86 6.76
N THR A 487 3.26 18.96 6.32
CA THR A 487 2.43 18.06 7.12
C THR A 487 2.48 16.64 6.55
N MET A 488 1.75 15.71 7.17
CA MET A 488 1.58 14.31 6.78
C MET A 488 2.87 13.52 6.69
N LEU A 489 3.69 13.59 7.74
CA LEU A 489 5.04 13.03 7.71
C LEU A 489 5.06 11.51 7.58
N TYR A 490 3.94 10.83 7.84
CA TYR A 490 3.81 9.39 7.62
C TYR A 490 4.15 8.96 6.19
N ARG A 491 3.97 9.83 5.18
CA ARG A 491 4.35 9.52 3.80
C ARG A 491 5.85 9.26 3.60
N PHE A 492 6.69 9.70 4.54
CA PHE A 492 8.13 9.42 4.59
C PHE A 492 8.46 8.13 5.34
N TYR A 493 7.47 7.31 5.68
CA TYR A 493 7.69 5.96 6.18
C TYR A 493 8.39 5.09 5.13
N LEU A 494 9.54 4.53 5.49
CA LEU A 494 10.25 3.57 4.65
C LEU A 494 9.78 2.15 4.97
N ARG A 495 9.27 1.46 3.94
CA ARG A 495 8.75 0.09 4.07
C ARG A 495 9.88 -0.93 4.14
N GLY A 496 9.65 -2.06 4.81
CA GLY A 496 10.62 -3.15 4.89
C GLY A 496 11.74 -2.95 5.92
N LEU A 497 11.70 -1.86 6.70
CA LEU A 497 12.57 -1.71 7.89
C LEU A 497 11.92 -2.36 9.11
N GLY A 498 12.67 -3.22 9.79
CA GLY A 498 12.32 -3.79 11.09
C GLY A 498 12.36 -2.76 12.22
N ALA A 499 11.92 -3.19 13.41
CA ALA A 499 11.90 -2.33 14.60
C ALA A 499 13.30 -1.82 14.98
N GLU A 500 14.31 -2.68 14.83
CA GLU A 500 15.73 -2.39 15.15
C GLU A 500 16.54 -1.90 13.94
N ASP A 501 15.90 -1.75 12.78
CA ASP A 501 16.56 -1.20 11.59
C ASP A 501 16.60 0.32 11.70
N TYR A 502 17.76 0.84 12.06
CA TYR A 502 18.05 2.27 12.22
C TYR A 502 19.03 2.77 11.16
N LEU A 503 19.14 4.10 11.06
CA LEU A 503 20.17 4.72 10.24
C LEU A 503 21.54 4.26 10.73
N THR A 504 22.37 3.77 9.81
CA THR A 504 23.65 3.17 10.13
C THR A 504 24.72 3.74 9.22
N THR A 505 25.90 4.01 9.77
CA THR A 505 27.08 4.38 9.00
C THR A 505 27.91 3.12 8.74
N TYR A 506 28.23 2.90 7.48
CA TYR A 506 29.04 1.79 6.98
C TYR A 506 30.37 2.29 6.46
N GLU A 507 31.33 1.37 6.41
CA GLU A 507 32.56 1.53 5.66
C GLU A 507 32.45 0.75 4.35
N ILE A 508 32.63 1.43 3.22
CA ILE A 508 32.53 0.86 1.86
C ILE A 508 33.79 1.26 1.08
N THR A 509 34.41 0.31 0.38
CA THR A 509 35.55 0.61 -0.51
C THR A 509 35.08 1.32 -1.78
N GLY A 510 35.92 2.15 -2.40
CA GLY A 510 35.56 2.84 -3.64
C GLY A 510 35.11 1.92 -4.78
N GLU A 511 35.71 0.72 -4.89
CA GLU A 511 35.29 -0.30 -5.85
C GLU A 511 33.83 -0.75 -5.60
N ASN A 512 33.54 -1.22 -4.37
CA ASN A 512 32.18 -1.59 -3.97
C ASN A 512 31.18 -0.43 -4.01
N LEU A 513 31.60 0.82 -3.76
CA LEU A 513 30.72 1.98 -3.86
C LEU A 513 30.28 2.20 -5.32
N LYS A 514 31.20 2.08 -6.28
CA LYS A 514 30.85 2.17 -7.70
C LYS A 514 29.93 1.00 -8.11
N ALA A 515 30.30 -0.22 -7.73
CA ALA A 515 29.48 -1.40 -8.01
C ALA A 515 28.08 -1.31 -7.38
N LEU A 516 27.94 -0.74 -6.17
CA LEU A 516 26.64 -0.50 -5.53
C LEU A 516 25.79 0.51 -6.32
N MET A 517 26.41 1.57 -6.84
CA MET A 517 25.70 2.62 -7.59
C MET A 517 25.32 2.17 -9.00
N GLU A 518 26.09 1.26 -9.60
CA GLU A 518 25.86 0.68 -10.93
C GLU A 518 24.90 -0.54 -10.87
N HIS A 519 25.09 -1.43 -9.88
CA HIS A 519 24.38 -2.70 -9.72
C HIS A 519 23.73 -2.83 -8.33
N PRO A 520 22.74 -1.99 -8.01
CA PRO A 520 22.16 -1.97 -6.69
C PRO A 520 21.37 -3.26 -6.41
N ILE A 521 21.64 -3.88 -5.26
CA ILE A 521 20.94 -5.09 -4.81
C ILE A 521 20.05 -4.71 -3.63
N ILE A 522 18.76 -5.03 -3.73
CA ILE A 522 17.78 -4.84 -2.66
C ILE A 522 17.00 -6.14 -2.47
N ASN A 523 16.95 -6.62 -1.23
CA ASN A 523 16.29 -7.88 -0.85
C ASN A 523 16.81 -9.11 -1.64
N GLY A 524 18.10 -9.11 -2.00
CA GLY A 524 18.76 -10.22 -2.70
C GLY A 524 18.58 -10.22 -4.22
N GLU A 525 17.90 -9.23 -4.77
CA GLU A 525 17.74 -9.05 -6.21
C GLU A 525 18.42 -7.77 -6.67
N GLU A 526 19.15 -7.85 -7.79
CA GLU A 526 19.64 -6.67 -8.49
C GLU A 526 18.45 -5.94 -9.11
N ILE A 527 18.38 -4.63 -8.90
CA ILE A 527 17.29 -3.78 -9.38
C ILE A 527 17.83 -2.70 -10.31
N ASN A 528 17.04 -2.28 -11.29
CA ASN A 528 17.33 -1.10 -12.10
C ASN A 528 16.73 0.15 -11.45
N ALA A 529 17.34 0.62 -10.35
CA ALA A 529 16.91 1.85 -9.68
C ALA A 529 18.08 2.55 -9.01
N MET A 530 18.07 3.87 -9.01
CA MET A 530 19.16 4.68 -8.47
C MET A 530 19.03 4.86 -6.94
N TYR A 531 20.17 4.98 -6.25
CA TYR A 531 20.21 5.62 -4.93
C TYR A 531 20.26 7.15 -5.09
N ALA A 532 19.29 7.88 -4.53
CA ALA A 532 19.48 9.30 -4.30
C ALA A 532 20.58 9.50 -3.24
N PHE A 533 21.41 10.53 -3.42
CA PHE A 533 22.66 10.64 -2.68
C PHE A 533 22.98 12.06 -2.18
N SER A 534 23.85 12.09 -1.18
CA SER A 534 24.59 13.26 -0.72
C SER A 534 26.08 12.93 -0.63
N GLY A 535 26.95 13.89 -0.97
CA GLY A 535 28.42 13.71 -0.97
C GLY A 535 29.02 13.16 -2.27
N LEU A 536 28.19 12.89 -3.28
CA LEU A 536 28.59 12.44 -4.63
C LEU A 536 28.10 13.41 -5.70
N ALA A 537 28.61 13.24 -6.92
CA ALA A 537 28.04 13.83 -8.12
C ALA A 537 27.93 12.77 -9.23
N MET A 538 26.84 12.79 -9.99
CA MET A 538 26.55 11.75 -11.00
C MET A 538 25.90 12.32 -12.27
N GLU A 539 26.28 11.75 -13.40
CA GLU A 539 25.55 11.83 -14.67
C GLU A 539 24.90 10.46 -14.89
N TYR A 540 23.57 10.44 -15.03
CA TYR A 540 22.79 9.22 -15.00
C TYR A 540 21.76 9.21 -16.14
N ALA A 541 21.65 8.08 -16.83
CA ALA A 541 20.69 7.86 -17.90
C ALA A 541 19.68 6.77 -17.51
N PRO A 542 18.48 7.15 -17.00
CA PRO A 542 17.54 6.19 -16.43
C PRO A 542 17.07 5.08 -17.37
N TRP A 543 17.11 5.33 -18.68
CA TRP A 543 16.53 4.48 -19.72
C TRP A 543 17.56 3.73 -20.58
N ARG A 544 18.85 3.86 -20.26
CA ARG A 544 19.88 2.99 -20.84
C ARG A 544 19.86 1.62 -20.17
N ASP A 545 20.57 0.66 -20.78
CA ASP A 545 20.81 -0.64 -20.16
C ASP A 545 21.37 -0.46 -18.75
N GLN A 546 20.99 -1.34 -17.82
CA GLN A 546 21.38 -1.22 -16.41
C GLN A 546 22.90 -1.23 -16.20
N ASN A 547 23.67 -1.80 -17.14
CA ASN A 547 25.14 -1.81 -17.08
C ASN A 547 25.75 -0.49 -17.60
N GLU A 548 24.95 0.42 -18.16
CA GLU A 548 25.40 1.63 -18.86
C GLU A 548 24.64 2.90 -18.41
N ASN A 549 23.75 2.79 -17.42
CA ASN A 549 22.92 3.88 -16.92
C ASN A 549 23.71 4.89 -16.06
N VAL A 550 24.77 4.47 -15.37
CA VAL A 550 25.71 5.38 -14.67
C VAL A 550 26.77 5.85 -15.66
N ILE A 551 26.58 7.03 -16.24
CA ILE A 551 27.49 7.61 -17.24
C ILE A 551 28.79 8.09 -16.57
N LYS A 552 28.66 8.75 -15.41
CA LYS A 552 29.79 9.29 -14.67
C LYS A 552 29.46 9.38 -13.20
N LEU A 553 30.39 8.94 -12.35
CA LEU A 553 30.25 9.02 -10.89
C LEU A 553 31.55 9.56 -10.26
N THR A 554 31.43 10.61 -9.44
CA THR A 554 32.56 11.23 -8.72
C THR A 554 32.14 11.59 -7.29
N LEU A 555 33.12 11.99 -6.47
CA LEU A 555 32.83 12.70 -5.22
C LEU A 555 32.21 14.08 -5.53
N ALA A 556 31.55 14.70 -4.55
CA ALA A 556 30.90 16.00 -4.72
C ALA A 556 31.85 17.14 -5.13
N ASP A 557 33.16 17.01 -4.84
CA ASP A 557 34.18 17.98 -5.26
C ASP A 557 34.72 17.72 -6.68
N GLY A 558 34.20 16.70 -7.36
CA GLY A 558 34.59 16.28 -8.71
C GLY A 558 35.80 15.34 -8.76
N SER A 559 36.39 14.96 -7.62
CA SER A 559 37.48 13.99 -7.58
C SER A 559 36.98 12.55 -7.81
N GLU A 560 37.86 11.71 -8.36
CA GLU A 560 37.54 10.31 -8.64
C GLU A 560 37.36 9.49 -7.36
N ILE A 561 36.50 8.47 -7.43
CA ILE A 561 36.33 7.48 -6.37
C ILE A 561 37.47 6.45 -6.49
N GLU A 562 38.43 6.51 -5.57
CA GLU A 562 39.60 5.62 -5.54
C GLU A 562 39.20 4.22 -5.04
N ASP A 563 39.43 3.18 -5.86
CA ASP A 563 39.00 1.79 -5.59
C ASP A 563 39.34 1.29 -4.18
N THR A 564 40.59 1.53 -3.77
CA THR A 564 41.12 1.02 -2.50
C THR A 564 40.83 1.91 -1.30
N LYS A 565 40.34 3.14 -1.52
CA LYS A 565 39.98 4.05 -0.43
C LYS A 565 38.68 3.58 0.19
N ARG A 566 38.57 3.74 1.51
CA ARG A 566 37.35 3.47 2.27
C ARG A 566 36.62 4.77 2.52
N TYR A 567 35.31 4.73 2.32
CA TYR A 567 34.40 5.86 2.48
C TYR A 567 33.37 5.50 3.56
N THR A 568 33.02 6.51 4.34
CA THR A 568 31.91 6.41 5.31
C THR A 568 30.58 6.70 4.62
N VAL A 569 29.66 5.74 4.63
CA VAL A 569 28.38 5.81 3.92
C VAL A 569 27.23 5.63 4.91
N ALA A 570 26.36 6.63 5.03
CA ALA A 570 25.13 6.53 5.82
C ALA A 570 23.98 5.96 4.98
N ALA A 571 23.35 4.91 5.46
CA ALA A 571 22.18 4.30 4.83
C ALA A 571 21.28 3.64 5.89
N TRP A 572 19.99 3.49 5.60
CA TRP A 572 19.10 2.76 6.48
C TRP A 572 19.53 1.29 6.56
N ALA A 573 19.43 0.67 7.74
CA ALA A 573 19.82 -0.72 7.91
C ALA A 573 19.16 -1.63 6.87
N THR A 574 19.94 -2.56 6.32
CA THR A 574 19.55 -3.50 5.25
C THR A 574 19.19 -2.86 3.90
N SER A 575 19.32 -1.53 3.72
CA SER A 575 19.08 -0.91 2.41
C SER A 575 20.23 -1.13 1.45
N ILE A 576 21.45 -1.31 1.94
CA ILE A 576 22.61 -1.71 1.13
C ILE A 576 22.87 -3.19 1.39
N ASP A 577 23.07 -3.97 0.32
CA ASP A 577 23.42 -5.39 0.43
C ASP A 577 24.78 -5.60 1.13
N GLU A 578 24.87 -6.65 1.94
CA GLU A 578 26.06 -6.96 2.72
C GLU A 578 27.30 -7.22 1.86
N SER A 579 27.13 -7.64 0.60
CA SER A 579 28.24 -7.86 -0.33
C SER A 579 29.05 -6.59 -0.62
N TYR A 580 28.42 -5.42 -0.51
CA TYR A 580 29.07 -4.13 -0.75
C TYR A 580 29.76 -3.57 0.51
N ILE A 581 29.38 -4.03 1.70
CA ILE A 581 29.76 -3.45 2.97
C ILE A 581 31.07 -4.08 3.48
N ALA A 582 32.07 -3.25 3.77
CA ALA A 582 33.30 -3.75 4.39
C ALA A 582 33.17 -3.91 5.91
N SER A 583 32.51 -2.95 6.58
CA SER A 583 32.12 -3.07 8.00
C SER A 583 31.01 -2.07 8.37
N ALA A 584 30.23 -2.39 9.42
CA ALA A 584 29.34 -1.42 10.05
C ALA A 584 30.10 -0.63 11.13
N LEU A 585 29.98 0.70 11.13
CA LEU A 585 30.72 1.59 12.01
C LEU A 585 29.89 2.07 13.21
N ALA A 586 28.67 2.56 12.96
CA ALA A 586 27.80 3.13 14.00
C ALA A 586 26.32 2.98 13.64
N VAL A 587 25.51 2.60 14.63
CA VAL A 587 24.04 2.56 14.54
C VAL A 587 23.47 3.74 15.31
N HIS A 588 22.67 4.58 14.65
CA HIS A 588 22.16 5.84 15.17
C HIS A 588 20.69 5.72 15.62
N SER A 589 20.45 4.85 16.60
CA SER A 589 19.09 4.55 17.10
C SER A 589 18.35 5.76 17.67
N GLU A 590 19.10 6.76 18.17
CA GLU A 590 18.60 8.00 18.74
C GLU A 590 17.94 8.92 17.71
N LEU A 591 18.24 8.74 16.41
CA LEU A 591 17.62 9.49 15.32
C LEU A 591 16.24 8.95 14.95
N GLY A 592 15.84 7.81 15.51
CA GLY A 592 14.54 7.19 15.25
C GLY A 592 14.42 6.62 13.83
N LYS A 593 13.21 6.70 13.27
CA LYS A 593 12.89 6.26 11.90
C LYS A 593 13.04 7.41 10.91
N ASN A 594 12.90 7.12 9.62
CA ASN A 594 13.01 8.14 8.57
C ASN A 594 12.05 9.32 8.78
N ILE A 595 10.85 9.04 9.28
CA ILE A 595 9.88 10.07 9.66
C ILE A 595 10.46 11.04 10.69
N ASP A 596 11.15 10.53 11.72
CA ASP A 596 11.71 11.33 12.81
C ASP A 596 12.90 12.17 12.31
N LEU A 597 13.75 11.60 11.47
CA LEU A 597 14.87 12.29 10.83
C LEU A 597 14.38 13.43 9.94
N VAL A 598 13.42 13.16 9.05
CA VAL A 598 12.82 14.17 8.16
C VAL A 598 12.13 15.26 8.97
N THR A 599 11.37 14.89 10.00
CA THR A 599 10.71 15.84 10.90
C THR A 599 11.72 16.77 11.55
N SER A 600 12.84 16.22 12.04
CA SER A 600 13.90 16.99 12.70
C SER A 600 14.59 17.93 11.72
N ALA A 601 14.90 17.46 10.52
CA ALA A 601 15.54 18.28 9.48
C ALA A 601 14.66 19.46 9.04
N VAL A 602 13.36 19.23 8.82
CA VAL A 602 12.43 20.31 8.45
C VAL A 602 12.29 21.33 9.58
N LYS A 603 12.17 20.88 10.84
CA LYS A 603 12.08 21.79 12.00
C LYS A 603 13.34 22.62 12.21
N GLN A 604 14.51 22.06 11.89
CA GLN A 604 15.78 22.76 12.04
C GLN A 604 15.91 23.91 11.04
N GLU A 605 15.48 23.70 9.79
CA GLU A 605 15.55 24.70 8.74
C GLU A 605 14.37 25.68 8.76
N GLU A 606 13.23 25.29 9.34
CA GLU A 606 11.92 25.97 9.38
C GLU A 606 11.29 26.19 7.98
N THR A 607 12.08 26.59 6.99
CA THR A 607 11.72 26.79 5.60
C THR A 607 12.69 26.02 4.70
N ILE A 608 12.17 25.10 3.87
CA ILE A 608 12.96 24.24 2.99
C ILE A 608 12.71 24.56 1.52
N SER A 609 13.74 24.35 0.69
CA SER A 609 13.68 24.41 -0.77
C SER A 609 14.58 23.34 -1.38
N PRO A 610 14.33 22.87 -2.62
CA PRO A 610 15.22 21.93 -3.29
C PRO A 610 16.64 22.50 -3.42
N ALA A 611 17.67 21.67 -3.22
CA ALA A 611 19.06 22.13 -3.19
C ALA A 611 19.55 22.75 -4.52
N LYS A 612 19.06 22.24 -5.66
CA LYS A 612 19.38 22.71 -7.04
C LYS A 612 20.88 22.94 -7.26
N ASP A 613 21.73 22.06 -6.74
CA ASP A 613 23.18 22.21 -6.71
C ASP A 613 23.92 21.49 -7.87
N GLY A 614 23.17 20.87 -8.78
CA GLY A 614 23.72 20.20 -9.95
C GLY A 614 24.49 18.91 -9.63
N ARG A 615 24.31 18.33 -8.45
CA ARG A 615 24.95 17.05 -8.07
C ARG A 615 24.51 15.88 -8.95
N LEU A 616 23.36 15.98 -9.60
CA LEU A 616 22.82 14.97 -10.49
C LEU A 616 22.44 15.63 -11.81
N THR A 617 22.88 15.04 -12.91
CA THR A 617 22.43 15.39 -14.27
C THR A 617 21.75 14.17 -14.88
N LEU A 618 20.50 14.33 -15.29
CA LEU A 618 19.75 13.27 -15.96
C LEU A 618 19.90 13.38 -17.49
N VAL A 619 20.16 12.24 -18.12
CA VAL A 619 20.29 12.10 -19.58
C VAL A 619 19.21 11.13 -20.06
N TRP A 620 18.30 11.60 -20.91
CA TRP A 620 17.13 10.82 -21.35
C TRP A 620 17.30 10.17 -22.73
N ASP A 621 18.54 9.94 -23.16
CA ASP A 621 18.78 9.12 -24.34
C ASP A 621 18.65 7.62 -24.01
N ARG A 622 18.41 6.83 -25.05
CA ARG A 622 18.25 5.37 -24.94
C ARG A 622 19.50 4.59 -25.36
N ASP A 623 20.53 5.30 -25.84
CA ASP A 623 21.74 4.77 -26.48
C ASP A 623 23.02 5.36 -25.88
#